data_AF-A0A2G8KVV1-F1
#
_entry.id   AF-A0A2G8KVV1-F1
#
_cell.length_a   1.000
_cell.length_b   1.000
_cell.length_c   1.000
_cell.angle_alpha   90.00
_cell.angle_beta   90.00
_cell.angle_gamma   90.00
#
_symmetry.space_group_name_H-M   'P 1'
#
loop_
_entity.id
_entity.type
_entity.pdbx_description
1 polymer ?
#
loop_
_entity_poly.entity_id
_entity_poly.type
_entity_poly.pdbx_seq_one_letter_code
_entity_poly.pdbx_strand_id
1 'polypeptide(L)'
;MELFDAVPLLEELNIEPPPEVKHYGSIEGKKELSETFAFFFSKGAAGERYLHDKALFEDVLKLVEKKPSAAWYIGGNAPAMANRLAKEGCEVLLGGRMSQKLRGQLQEGVKVVGTPLEKDDVHLIMEYKTGEVWGKYKTPRANRFIVHSDSSNPMLESLDEFREELGAFKPQAVVIGGLQMMDNFPFREEERQSRLLELQKLMVGLSPDIKTHFEFASFAEEQMLRDLLQYIIPYSNSIGMNEQELPTLQSSELRCESAS
;
A
#
# COMPACT_ATOMS: atom_id res chain seq x y z
N MET A 1 5.12 -9.43 3.13
CA MET A 1 5.25 -9.34 1.66
C MET A 1 5.84 -10.63 1.15
N GLU A 2 5.26 -11.20 0.09
CA GLU A 2 5.66 -12.49 -0.45
C GLU A 2 5.59 -12.52 -1.97
N LEU A 3 6.55 -13.19 -2.61
CA LEU A 3 6.77 -13.20 -4.06
C LEU A 3 6.37 -14.56 -4.63
N PHE A 4 5.44 -14.57 -5.58
CA PHE A 4 4.99 -15.78 -6.26
C PHE A 4 4.91 -15.61 -7.76
N ASP A 5 5.28 -16.66 -8.50
CA ASP A 5 4.91 -16.78 -9.90
C ASP A 5 3.38 -16.80 -10.00
N ALA A 6 2.81 -15.78 -10.64
CA ALA A 6 1.39 -15.49 -10.64
C ALA A 6 0.56 -16.58 -11.32
N VAL A 7 0.99 -17.06 -12.49
CA VAL A 7 0.23 -18.01 -13.30
C VAL A 7 0.08 -19.37 -12.59
N PRO A 8 1.16 -20.01 -12.09
CA PRO A 8 1.03 -21.25 -11.32
C PRO A 8 0.11 -21.11 -10.09
N LEU A 9 0.18 -19.97 -9.39
CA LEU A 9 -0.67 -19.72 -8.22
C LEU A 9 -2.16 -19.65 -8.61
N LEU A 10 -2.49 -18.96 -9.69
CA LEU A 10 -3.85 -18.87 -10.20
C LEU A 10 -4.39 -20.23 -10.64
N GLU A 11 -3.56 -21.03 -11.31
CA GLU A 11 -3.91 -22.41 -11.71
C GLU A 11 -4.18 -23.31 -10.49
N GLU A 12 -3.34 -23.27 -9.46
CA GLU A 12 -3.55 -24.01 -8.19
C GLU A 12 -4.85 -23.59 -7.46
N LEU A 13 -5.26 -22.33 -7.61
CA LEU A 13 -6.51 -21.80 -7.07
C LEU A 13 -7.74 -22.13 -7.93
N ASN A 14 -7.56 -22.85 -9.04
CA ASN A 14 -8.58 -23.12 -10.06
C ASN A 14 -9.17 -21.82 -10.61
N ILE A 15 -8.31 -20.83 -10.88
CA ILE A 15 -8.67 -19.57 -11.52
C ILE A 15 -8.17 -19.64 -12.96
N GLU A 16 -9.11 -19.73 -13.89
CA GLU A 16 -8.83 -19.82 -15.32
C GLU A 16 -8.65 -18.44 -15.95
N PRO A 17 -7.88 -18.34 -17.06
CA PRO A 17 -7.77 -17.10 -17.82
C PRO A 17 -9.15 -16.67 -18.34
N PRO A 18 -9.50 -15.39 -18.23
CA PRO A 18 -10.84 -14.93 -18.56
C PRO A 18 -11.05 -14.86 -20.08
N PRO A 19 -12.30 -14.94 -20.57
CA PRO A 19 -12.59 -14.73 -21.99
C PRO A 19 -12.35 -13.27 -22.41
N GLU A 20 -12.51 -12.31 -21.50
CA GLU A 20 -12.29 -10.89 -21.74
C GLU A 20 -11.58 -10.26 -20.55
N VAL A 21 -10.73 -9.24 -20.80
CA VAL A 21 -10.11 -8.49 -19.71
C VAL A 21 -11.05 -7.40 -19.26
N LYS A 22 -11.14 -7.21 -17.94
CA LYS A 22 -11.86 -6.10 -17.35
C LYS A 22 -11.12 -5.60 -16.12
N HIS A 23 -11.01 -4.28 -16.00
CA HIS A 23 -10.35 -3.63 -14.88
C HIS A 23 -11.40 -3.24 -13.83
N TYR A 24 -11.10 -3.57 -12.58
CA TYR A 24 -11.89 -3.19 -11.41
C TYR A 24 -11.01 -2.40 -10.41
N GLY A 25 -11.64 -1.49 -9.65
CA GLY A 25 -10.98 -0.73 -8.58
C GLY A 25 -10.67 -1.60 -7.36
N SER A 26 -11.60 -2.47 -6.99
CA SER A 26 -11.42 -3.54 -6.00
C SER A 26 -11.98 -4.85 -6.56
N ILE A 27 -11.68 -5.97 -5.91
CA ILE A 27 -11.96 -7.31 -6.41
C ILE A 27 -12.95 -8.00 -5.48
N GLU A 28 -14.09 -8.45 -6.00
CA GLU A 28 -15.13 -9.13 -5.22
C GLU A 28 -14.91 -10.65 -5.08
N GLY A 29 -14.08 -11.25 -5.95
CA GLY A 29 -13.81 -12.69 -5.90
C GLY A 29 -13.02 -13.21 -7.10
N LYS A 30 -13.00 -14.54 -7.29
CA LYS A 30 -12.15 -15.22 -8.29
C LYS A 30 -12.29 -14.70 -9.71
N LYS A 31 -13.53 -14.41 -10.15
CA LYS A 31 -13.80 -13.92 -11.51
C LYS A 31 -13.13 -12.56 -11.74
N GLU A 32 -13.34 -11.62 -10.83
CA GLU A 32 -12.78 -10.27 -10.95
C GLU A 32 -11.27 -10.27 -10.72
N LEU A 33 -10.75 -11.19 -9.89
CA LEU A 33 -9.31 -11.41 -9.74
C LEU A 33 -8.70 -11.84 -11.07
N SER A 34 -9.32 -12.81 -11.75
CA SER A 34 -8.90 -13.28 -13.08
C SER A 34 -8.91 -12.16 -14.12
N GLU A 35 -10.04 -11.45 -14.24
CA GLU A 35 -10.23 -10.34 -15.19
C GLU A 35 -9.24 -9.19 -14.95
N THR A 36 -9.05 -8.80 -13.69
CA THR A 36 -8.15 -7.70 -13.31
C THR A 36 -6.69 -8.09 -13.48
N PHE A 37 -6.30 -9.30 -13.06
CA PHE A 37 -4.94 -9.79 -13.27
C PHE A 37 -4.62 -9.84 -14.77
N ALA A 38 -5.50 -10.40 -15.62
CA ALA A 38 -5.31 -10.46 -17.07
C ALA A 38 -5.16 -9.05 -17.69
N PHE A 39 -5.89 -8.06 -17.19
CA PHE A 39 -5.74 -6.66 -17.63
C PHE A 39 -4.33 -6.11 -17.39
N PHE A 40 -3.77 -6.29 -16.19
CA PHE A 40 -2.41 -5.84 -15.86
C PHE A 40 -1.35 -6.67 -16.59
N PHE A 41 -1.51 -7.99 -16.57
CA PHE A 41 -0.62 -8.97 -17.20
C PHE A 41 -0.48 -8.71 -18.70
N SER A 42 -1.59 -8.55 -19.43
CA SER A 42 -1.55 -8.30 -20.88
C SER A 42 -0.86 -6.98 -21.27
N LYS A 43 -0.78 -6.02 -20.34
CA LYS A 43 -0.07 -4.74 -20.51
C LYS A 43 1.35 -4.75 -19.94
N GLY A 44 1.72 -5.80 -19.19
CA GLY A 44 2.92 -5.86 -18.37
C GLY A 44 2.99 -4.74 -17.33
N ALA A 45 1.85 -4.29 -16.81
CA ALA A 45 1.76 -3.12 -15.93
C ALA A 45 1.64 -3.52 -14.45
N ALA A 46 2.26 -2.75 -13.57
CA ALA A 46 2.08 -2.94 -12.13
C ALA A 46 0.66 -2.55 -11.72
N GLY A 47 0.15 -3.19 -10.67
CA GLY A 47 -1.13 -2.84 -10.06
C GLY A 47 -1.24 -3.44 -8.67
N GLU A 48 -2.05 -2.82 -7.81
CA GLU A 48 -2.36 -3.29 -6.45
C GLU A 48 -3.85 -3.15 -6.20
N ARG A 49 -4.52 -4.18 -5.70
CA ARG A 49 -5.98 -4.19 -5.51
C ARG A 49 -6.40 -4.84 -4.20
N TYR A 50 -7.41 -4.24 -3.58
CA TYR A 50 -8.09 -4.84 -2.43
C TYR A 50 -9.01 -5.98 -2.88
N LEU A 51 -8.97 -7.10 -2.16
CA LEU A 51 -9.85 -8.27 -2.32
C LEU A 51 -10.84 -8.35 -1.15
N HIS A 52 -12.13 -8.22 -1.48
CA HIS A 52 -13.23 -8.31 -0.50
C HIS A 52 -13.45 -9.72 0.02
N ASP A 53 -13.26 -10.73 -0.82
CA ASP A 53 -13.44 -12.14 -0.46
C ASP A 53 -12.30 -12.63 0.45
N LYS A 54 -12.51 -12.46 1.77
CA LYS A 54 -11.57 -12.89 2.80
C LYS A 54 -11.33 -14.40 2.81
N ALA A 55 -12.34 -15.20 2.47
CA ALA A 55 -12.20 -16.66 2.42
C ALA A 55 -11.28 -17.08 1.26
N LEU A 56 -11.47 -16.47 0.08
CA LEU A 56 -10.55 -16.63 -1.04
C LEU A 56 -9.14 -16.18 -0.67
N PHE A 57 -8.99 -15.03 -0.02
CA PHE A 57 -7.68 -14.54 0.38
C PHE A 57 -6.99 -15.49 1.38
N GLU A 58 -7.71 -16.01 2.36
CA GLU A 58 -7.20 -17.02 3.29
C GLU A 58 -6.77 -18.31 2.59
N ASP A 59 -7.53 -18.77 1.60
CA ASP A 59 -7.17 -19.95 0.81
C ASP A 59 -5.90 -19.73 0.00
N VAL A 60 -5.71 -18.51 -0.55
CA VAL A 60 -4.45 -18.11 -1.18
C VAL A 60 -3.31 -18.19 -0.17
N LEU A 61 -3.45 -17.58 1.00
CA LEU A 61 -2.43 -17.61 2.05
C LEU A 61 -2.09 -19.03 2.51
N LYS A 62 -3.07 -19.94 2.63
CA LYS A 62 -2.82 -21.35 2.99
C LYS A 62 -2.02 -22.11 1.94
N LEU A 63 -2.20 -21.81 0.64
CA LEU A 63 -1.40 -22.43 -0.42
C LEU A 63 0.04 -21.93 -0.40
N VAL A 64 0.15 -20.63 -0.22
CA VAL A 64 1.38 -19.86 -0.13
C VAL A 64 2.24 -20.31 1.05
N GLU A 65 1.68 -20.40 2.26
CA GLU A 65 2.36 -20.84 3.50
C GLU A 65 2.90 -22.29 3.41
N LYS A 66 2.34 -23.12 2.53
CA LYS A 66 2.81 -24.51 2.31
C LYS A 66 4.05 -24.60 1.44
N LYS A 67 4.41 -23.53 0.72
CA LYS A 67 5.54 -23.57 -0.22
C LYS A 67 6.86 -23.41 0.54
N PRO A 68 7.85 -24.32 0.37
CA PRO A 68 9.14 -24.22 1.07
C PRO A 68 9.94 -22.94 0.75
N SER A 69 9.63 -22.30 -0.38
CA SER A 69 10.22 -21.04 -0.83
C SER A 69 9.56 -19.80 -0.24
N ALA A 70 8.55 -19.96 0.62
CA ALA A 70 7.84 -18.86 1.25
C ALA A 70 8.79 -17.98 2.08
N ALA A 71 9.04 -16.76 1.60
CA ALA A 71 9.91 -15.80 2.26
C ALA A 71 9.07 -14.60 2.72
N TRP A 72 9.05 -14.39 4.05
CA TRP A 72 8.26 -13.35 4.69
C TRP A 72 9.11 -12.13 4.96
N TYR A 73 8.80 -11.04 4.28
CA TYR A 73 9.44 -9.75 4.51
C TYR A 73 8.48 -8.73 5.09
N ILE A 74 8.97 -7.92 6.02
CA ILE A 74 8.29 -6.70 6.42
C ILE A 74 8.17 -5.77 5.20
N GLY A 75 6.93 -5.38 4.90
CA GLY A 75 6.59 -4.53 3.76
C GLY A 75 6.07 -3.17 4.20
N GLY A 76 5.84 -2.29 3.23
CA GLY A 76 5.30 -0.95 3.44
C GLY A 76 6.37 0.11 3.63
N ASN A 77 6.09 1.33 3.13
CA ASN A 77 7.03 2.44 3.15
C ASN A 77 7.42 2.82 4.58
N ALA A 78 6.44 2.93 5.49
CA ALA A 78 6.68 3.36 6.86
C ALA A 78 7.57 2.36 7.65
N PRO A 79 7.30 1.05 7.69
CA PRO A 79 8.21 0.09 8.33
C PRO A 79 9.60 0.03 7.69
N ALA A 80 9.71 0.16 6.36
CA ALA A 80 11.00 0.16 5.66
C ALA A 80 11.85 1.38 6.05
N MET A 81 11.26 2.58 6.05
CA MET A 81 11.93 3.81 6.49
C MET A 81 12.29 3.74 7.98
N ALA A 82 11.38 3.26 8.83
CA ALA A 82 11.64 3.11 10.27
C ALA A 82 12.85 2.21 10.54
N ASN A 83 12.92 1.06 9.87
CA ASN A 83 14.07 0.17 9.97
C ASN A 83 15.35 0.82 9.46
N ARG A 84 15.30 1.59 8.37
CA ARG A 84 16.51 2.26 7.86
C ARG A 84 16.98 3.35 8.82
N LEU A 85 16.10 4.20 9.32
CA LEU A 85 16.42 5.25 10.29
C LEU A 85 17.03 4.67 11.57
N ALA A 86 16.44 3.60 12.10
CA ALA A 86 16.98 2.92 13.27
C ALA A 86 18.39 2.33 13.03
N LYS A 87 18.68 1.84 11.82
CA LYS A 87 20.05 1.40 11.45
C LYS A 87 21.07 2.53 11.44
N GLU A 88 20.64 3.77 11.17
CA GLU A 88 21.49 4.96 11.24
C GLU A 88 21.63 5.52 12.66
N GLY A 89 21.03 4.85 13.66
CA GLY A 89 21.10 5.25 15.07
C GLY A 89 19.98 6.21 15.52
N CYS A 90 18.92 6.39 14.72
CA CYS A 90 17.75 7.15 15.16
C CYS A 90 16.86 6.32 16.09
N GLU A 91 16.28 6.95 17.10
CA GLU A 91 15.09 6.43 17.77
C GLU A 91 13.88 6.69 16.87
N VAL A 92 13.01 5.69 16.70
CA VAL A 92 11.88 5.78 15.77
C VAL A 92 10.59 5.38 16.46
N LEU A 93 9.59 6.26 16.38
CA LEU A 93 8.19 5.92 16.68
C LEU A 93 7.48 5.57 15.38
N LEU A 94 7.00 4.33 15.26
CA LEU A 94 6.28 3.84 14.08
C LEU A 94 4.80 3.63 14.42
N GLY A 95 3.92 4.43 13.82
CA GLY A 95 2.49 4.16 13.81
C GLY A 95 2.17 3.05 12.82
N GLY A 96 1.67 1.92 13.32
CA GLY A 96 1.20 0.83 12.47
C GLY A 96 0.67 -0.35 13.25
N ARG A 97 -0.35 -1.02 12.70
CA ARG A 97 -0.89 -2.25 13.27
C ARG A 97 -0.16 -3.45 12.68
N MET A 98 0.43 -4.27 13.54
CA MET A 98 1.18 -5.47 13.16
C MET A 98 1.31 -6.43 14.34
N SER A 99 1.48 -7.71 14.02
CA SER A 99 1.63 -8.79 15.00
C SER A 99 2.96 -8.71 15.74
N GLN A 100 3.06 -9.40 16.88
CA GLN A 100 4.31 -9.50 17.63
C GLN A 100 5.43 -10.17 16.83
N LYS A 101 5.08 -11.10 15.93
CA LYS A 101 6.05 -11.77 15.06
C LYS A 101 6.67 -10.76 14.09
N LEU A 102 5.88 -9.88 13.49
CA LEU A 102 6.39 -8.86 12.57
C LEU A 102 7.17 -7.76 13.30
N ARG A 103 6.71 -7.35 14.50
CA ARG A 103 7.46 -6.42 15.36
C ARG A 103 8.87 -6.94 15.67
N GLY A 104 9.02 -8.24 15.89
CA GLY A 104 10.32 -8.88 16.10
C GLY A 104 11.30 -8.81 14.92
N GLN A 105 10.85 -8.40 13.73
CA GLN A 105 11.72 -8.15 12.57
C GLN A 105 12.22 -6.70 12.50
N LEU A 106 11.68 -5.80 13.32
CA LEU A 106 12.12 -4.41 13.37
C LEU A 106 13.45 -4.27 14.13
N GLN A 107 14.19 -3.20 13.84
CA GLN A 107 15.40 -2.86 14.58
C GLN A 107 15.08 -2.47 16.04
N GLU A 108 16.04 -2.67 16.95
CA GLU A 108 15.90 -2.39 18.39
C GLU A 108 15.50 -0.93 18.71
N GLY A 109 15.80 0.02 17.82
CA GLY A 109 15.42 1.44 17.95
C GLY A 109 14.00 1.80 17.49
N VAL A 110 13.19 0.85 17.05
CA VAL A 110 11.82 1.10 16.56
C VAL A 110 10.77 0.77 17.62
N LYS A 111 10.14 1.80 18.19
CA LYS A 111 8.94 1.67 19.04
C LYS A 111 7.69 1.69 18.16
N VAL A 112 6.92 0.61 18.16
CA VAL A 112 5.65 0.52 17.42
C VAL A 112 4.47 0.93 18.30
N VAL A 113 3.60 1.79 17.77
CA VAL A 113 2.33 2.20 18.37
C VAL A 113 1.17 1.83 17.46
N GLY A 114 0.02 1.55 18.07
CA GLY A 114 -1.14 0.95 17.42
C GLY A 114 -1.44 -0.43 17.99
N THR A 115 -2.74 -0.73 18.07
CA THR A 115 -3.25 -1.98 18.61
C THR A 115 -2.69 -3.19 17.82
N PRO A 116 -1.97 -4.13 18.48
CA PRO A 116 -1.41 -5.31 17.81
C PRO A 116 -2.45 -6.13 17.07
N LEU A 117 -2.05 -6.76 15.97
CA LEU A 117 -2.89 -7.72 15.24
C LEU A 117 -2.59 -9.14 15.71
N GLU A 118 -3.61 -10.00 15.71
CA GLU A 118 -3.41 -11.45 15.91
C GLU A 118 -2.69 -12.07 14.70
N LYS A 119 -3.08 -11.67 13.48
CA LYS A 119 -2.48 -12.06 12.22
C LYS A 119 -2.11 -10.81 11.42
N ASP A 120 -0.92 -10.79 10.85
CA ASP A 120 -0.47 -9.67 10.02
C ASP A 120 -1.30 -9.55 8.74
N ASP A 121 -1.51 -8.32 8.30
CA ASP A 121 -2.01 -8.03 6.97
C ASP A 121 -0.95 -8.42 5.92
N VAL A 122 -1.35 -9.29 5.01
CA VAL A 122 -0.46 -9.82 3.96
C VAL A 122 -0.78 -9.13 2.65
N HIS A 123 0.29 -8.73 1.95
CA HIS A 123 0.23 -8.29 0.57
C HIS A 123 0.91 -9.35 -0.28
N LEU A 124 0.11 -10.00 -1.10
CA LEU A 124 0.55 -11.04 -2.01
C LEU A 124 1.09 -10.38 -3.28
N ILE A 125 2.37 -10.56 -3.56
CA ILE A 125 2.99 -10.08 -4.80
C ILE A 125 3.01 -11.24 -5.80
N MET A 126 2.20 -11.09 -6.84
CA MET A 126 2.09 -12.03 -7.95
C MET A 126 2.96 -11.52 -9.12
N GLU A 127 4.17 -12.06 -9.24
CA GLU A 127 5.12 -11.72 -10.29
C GLU A 127 4.84 -12.50 -11.58
N TYR A 128 5.17 -11.88 -12.71
CA TYR A 128 5.14 -12.53 -14.01
C TYR A 128 6.30 -12.04 -14.88
N LYS A 129 6.80 -12.93 -15.74
CA LYS A 129 8.04 -12.77 -16.51
C LYS A 129 7.75 -12.32 -17.93
N THR A 130 8.69 -11.61 -18.54
CA THR A 130 8.57 -11.19 -19.95
C THR A 130 8.25 -12.36 -20.86
N GLY A 131 7.19 -12.24 -21.65
CA GLY A 131 6.78 -13.26 -22.62
C GLY A 131 6.03 -14.45 -22.03
N GLU A 132 5.76 -14.46 -20.72
CA GLU A 132 4.90 -15.44 -20.07
C GLU A 132 3.49 -15.42 -20.67
N VAL A 133 2.84 -16.59 -20.71
CA VAL A 133 1.55 -16.80 -21.35
C VAL A 133 0.56 -17.36 -20.34
N TRP A 134 -0.65 -16.80 -20.34
CA TRP A 134 -1.77 -17.30 -19.56
C TRP A 134 -3.03 -17.31 -20.43
N GLY A 135 -3.44 -18.51 -20.86
CA GLY A 135 -4.48 -18.66 -21.89
C GLY A 135 -4.08 -17.96 -23.20
N LYS A 136 -4.91 -16.99 -23.63
CA LYS A 136 -4.64 -16.17 -24.82
C LYS A 136 -3.80 -14.91 -24.55
N TYR A 137 -3.52 -14.62 -23.28
CA TYR A 137 -2.79 -13.41 -22.89
C TYR A 137 -1.30 -13.69 -22.83
N LYS A 138 -0.50 -12.71 -23.25
CA LYS A 138 0.96 -12.75 -23.17
C LYS A 138 1.46 -11.40 -22.64
N THR A 139 2.32 -11.42 -21.63
CA THR A 139 2.86 -10.17 -21.08
C THR A 139 4.06 -9.66 -21.90
N PRO A 140 4.11 -8.37 -22.26
CA PRO A 140 5.23 -7.79 -23.01
C PRO A 140 6.48 -7.53 -22.15
N ARG A 141 6.35 -7.50 -20.82
CA ARG A 141 7.45 -7.21 -19.88
C ARG A 141 7.21 -7.83 -18.52
N ALA A 142 8.29 -8.16 -17.81
CA ALA A 142 8.22 -8.62 -16.44
C ALA A 142 7.66 -7.53 -15.53
N ASN A 143 6.71 -7.89 -14.67
CA ASN A 143 6.16 -6.99 -13.66
C ASN A 143 5.44 -7.81 -12.58
N ARG A 144 4.75 -7.11 -11.67
CA ARG A 144 4.04 -7.71 -10.54
C ARG A 144 2.64 -7.13 -10.38
N PHE A 145 1.71 -7.95 -9.92
CA PHE A 145 0.37 -7.56 -9.50
C PHE A 145 0.20 -7.89 -8.02
N ILE A 146 -0.30 -6.95 -7.23
CA ILE A 146 -0.40 -7.10 -5.78
C ILE A 146 -1.88 -7.23 -5.39
N VAL A 147 -2.17 -8.18 -4.51
CA VAL A 147 -3.50 -8.36 -3.91
C VAL A 147 -3.36 -8.39 -2.40
N HIS A 148 -4.24 -7.67 -1.70
CA HIS A 148 -4.32 -7.67 -0.24
C HIS A 148 -5.78 -7.68 0.21
N SER A 149 -6.03 -8.10 1.45
CA SER A 149 -7.33 -7.96 2.12
C SER A 149 -7.20 -7.09 3.40
N ASP A 150 -6.19 -6.22 3.38
CA ASP A 150 -5.90 -5.26 4.46
C ASP A 150 -6.97 -4.17 4.53
N SER A 151 -7.74 -4.17 5.62
CA SER A 151 -8.74 -3.15 5.93
C SER A 151 -8.30 -2.12 6.96
N SER A 152 -7.06 -2.25 7.47
CA SER A 152 -6.55 -1.45 8.59
C SER A 152 -5.67 -0.30 8.11
N ASN A 153 -4.67 -0.57 7.27
CA ASN A 153 -3.75 0.46 6.79
C ASN A 153 -4.43 1.54 5.94
N PRO A 154 -5.37 1.23 5.02
CA PRO A 154 -6.13 2.26 4.30
C PRO A 154 -6.91 3.20 5.24
N MET A 155 -7.31 2.69 6.40
CA MET A 155 -8.08 3.42 7.40
C MET A 155 -7.23 4.24 8.38
N LEU A 156 -5.89 4.18 8.26
CA LEU A 156 -4.94 4.84 9.17
C LEU A 156 -5.25 4.56 10.65
N GLU A 157 -5.63 3.32 10.99
CA GLU A 157 -6.18 3.01 12.31
C GLU A 157 -5.22 3.27 13.48
N SER A 158 -3.90 3.30 13.24
CA SER A 158 -2.92 3.63 14.27
C SER A 158 -2.68 5.14 14.46
N LEU A 159 -3.40 6.00 13.75
CA LEU A 159 -3.16 7.45 13.74
C LEU A 159 -3.40 8.09 15.11
N ASP A 160 -4.42 7.63 15.85
CA ASP A 160 -4.76 8.18 17.16
C ASP A 160 -3.72 7.76 18.21
N GLU A 161 -3.33 6.48 18.29
CA GLU A 161 -2.26 6.05 19.20
C GLU A 161 -0.92 6.70 18.83
N PHE A 162 -0.66 6.91 17.54
CA PHE A 162 0.50 7.67 17.10
C PHE A 162 0.46 9.10 17.61
N ARG A 163 -0.68 9.79 17.49
CA ARG A 163 -0.87 11.16 17.98
C ARG A 163 -0.65 11.27 19.49
N GLU A 164 -1.18 10.33 20.27
CA GLU A 164 -1.05 10.32 21.73
C GLU A 164 0.42 10.20 22.17
N GLU A 165 1.21 9.41 21.45
CA GLU A 165 2.61 9.13 21.79
C GLU A 165 3.60 10.19 21.26
N LEU A 166 3.22 10.98 20.25
CA LEU A 166 4.08 12.04 19.68
C LEU A 166 4.61 13.02 20.73
N GLY A 167 3.75 13.44 21.67
CA GLY A 167 4.13 14.42 22.69
C GLY A 167 5.20 13.93 23.65
N ALA A 168 5.14 12.65 24.03
CA ALA A 168 6.16 12.02 24.87
C ALA A 168 7.44 11.73 24.08
N PHE A 169 7.30 11.33 22.82
CA PHE A 169 8.42 10.99 21.93
C PHE A 169 9.25 12.21 21.52
N LYS A 170 8.64 13.41 21.39
CA LYS A 170 9.31 14.68 21.03
C LYS A 170 10.16 14.55 19.74
N PRO A 171 9.55 14.19 18.61
CA PRO A 171 10.28 13.98 17.37
C PRO A 171 10.92 15.26 16.85
N GLN A 172 12.04 15.14 16.15
CA GLN A 172 12.62 16.22 15.33
C GLN A 172 12.01 16.26 13.92
N ALA A 173 11.47 15.13 13.46
CA ALA A 173 10.78 15.01 12.18
C ALA A 173 9.65 13.99 12.25
N VAL A 174 8.61 14.19 11.43
CA VAL A 174 7.49 13.27 11.22
C VAL A 174 7.46 12.89 9.75
N VAL A 175 7.43 11.58 9.48
CA VAL A 175 7.38 11.03 8.13
C VAL A 175 6.02 10.39 7.89
N ILE A 176 5.34 10.79 6.82
CA ILE A 176 4.08 10.23 6.37
C ILE A 176 4.34 9.39 5.13
N GLY A 177 3.86 8.15 5.13
CA GLY A 177 3.92 7.25 3.98
C GLY A 177 2.85 6.18 4.08
N GLY A 178 2.67 5.38 3.02
CA GLY A 178 1.66 4.32 3.02
C GLY A 178 0.28 4.77 2.54
N LEU A 179 0.09 6.04 2.13
CA LEU A 179 -1.21 6.54 1.67
C LEU A 179 -1.66 5.90 0.35
N GLN A 180 -0.77 5.23 -0.41
CA GLN A 180 -1.16 4.43 -1.57
C GLN A 180 -2.15 3.31 -1.22
N MET A 181 -2.20 2.89 0.04
CA MET A 181 -3.19 1.93 0.52
C MET A 181 -4.63 2.43 0.43
N MET A 182 -4.81 3.74 0.35
CA MET A 182 -6.13 4.37 0.18
C MET A 182 -6.55 4.42 -1.31
N ASP A 183 -5.63 4.15 -2.24
CA ASP A 183 -5.90 4.22 -3.68
C ASP A 183 -6.72 3.01 -4.14
N ASN A 184 -7.85 3.26 -4.79
CA ASN A 184 -8.88 2.30 -5.18
C ASN A 184 -9.45 1.46 -4.01
N PHE A 185 -9.20 1.86 -2.76
CA PHE A 185 -9.80 1.19 -1.60
C PHE A 185 -11.29 1.55 -1.52
N PRO A 186 -12.17 0.56 -1.26
CA PRO A 186 -13.62 0.73 -1.26
C PRO A 186 -14.13 1.43 0.02
N PHE A 187 -13.74 2.69 0.21
CA PHE A 187 -14.21 3.51 1.32
C PHE A 187 -15.72 3.73 1.27
N ARG A 188 -16.33 3.89 2.45
CA ARG A 188 -17.65 4.49 2.54
C ARG A 188 -17.57 5.98 2.18
N GLU A 189 -18.70 6.57 1.82
CA GLU A 189 -18.79 7.99 1.50
C GLU A 189 -18.16 8.84 2.62
N GLU A 190 -17.35 9.83 2.23
CA GLU A 190 -16.58 10.74 3.11
C GLU A 190 -15.51 10.10 4.03
N GLU A 191 -15.44 8.77 4.13
CA GLU A 191 -14.54 8.08 5.08
C GLU A 191 -13.07 8.36 4.77
N ARG A 192 -12.66 8.27 3.49
CA ARG A 192 -11.29 8.61 3.04
C ARG A 192 -10.94 10.06 3.40
N GLN A 193 -11.85 10.98 3.09
CA GLN A 193 -11.66 12.41 3.32
C GLN A 193 -11.53 12.71 4.82
N SER A 194 -12.36 12.07 5.66
CA SER A 194 -12.29 12.21 7.11
C SER A 194 -10.92 11.78 7.66
N ARG A 195 -10.40 10.64 7.20
CA ARG A 195 -9.05 10.15 7.59
C ARG A 195 -7.93 11.08 7.14
N LEU A 196 -7.99 11.57 5.90
CA LEU A 196 -7.01 12.55 5.41
C LEU A 196 -7.08 13.89 6.17
N LEU A 197 -8.27 14.32 6.58
CA LEU A 197 -8.47 15.50 7.40
C LEU A 197 -7.91 15.32 8.82
N GLU A 198 -8.06 14.14 9.42
CA GLU A 198 -7.45 13.81 10.72
C GLU A 198 -5.92 13.83 10.66
N LEU A 199 -5.35 13.32 9.56
CA LEU A 199 -3.92 13.36 9.30
C LEU A 199 -3.43 14.80 9.08
N GLN A 200 -4.15 15.58 8.27
CA GLN A 200 -3.87 17.01 8.07
C GLN A 200 -3.86 17.76 9.41
N LYS A 201 -4.87 17.55 10.28
CA LYS A 201 -4.94 18.17 11.61
C LYS A 201 -3.72 17.82 12.47
N LEU A 202 -3.25 16.57 12.39
CA LEU A 202 -2.01 16.17 13.07
C LEU A 202 -0.83 16.98 12.52
N MET A 203 -0.65 17.04 11.19
CA MET A 203 0.46 17.75 10.56
C MET A 203 0.47 19.24 10.89
N VAL A 204 -0.69 19.90 10.84
CA VAL A 204 -0.85 21.32 11.18
C VAL A 204 -0.63 21.58 12.67
N GLY A 205 -0.95 20.62 13.53
CA GLY A 205 -0.78 20.73 14.98
C GLY A 205 0.66 20.54 15.48
N LEU A 206 1.60 20.15 14.61
CA LEU A 206 3.01 20.01 14.99
C LEU A 206 3.66 21.37 15.25
N SER A 207 4.65 21.39 16.15
CA SER A 207 5.49 22.58 16.34
C SER A 207 6.23 22.94 15.04
N PRO A 208 6.40 24.23 14.68
CA PRO A 208 7.13 24.66 13.47
C PRO A 208 8.58 24.15 13.37
N ASP A 209 9.18 23.77 14.49
CA ASP A 209 10.53 23.21 14.57
C ASP A 209 10.57 21.74 14.09
N ILE A 210 9.45 21.03 14.14
CA ILE A 210 9.33 19.64 13.70
C ILE A 210 9.13 19.63 12.19
N LYS A 211 9.99 18.92 11.45
CA LYS A 211 9.88 18.85 9.98
C LYS A 211 8.99 17.68 9.54
N THR A 212 8.10 17.95 8.60
CA THR A 212 7.24 16.93 7.98
C THR A 212 7.79 16.50 6.63
N HIS A 213 7.85 15.19 6.40
CA HIS A 213 8.18 14.61 5.10
C HIS A 213 7.04 13.72 4.62
N PHE A 214 6.65 13.84 3.36
CA PHE A 214 5.70 12.93 2.72
C PHE A 214 6.43 12.05 1.69
N GLU A 215 6.46 10.76 1.95
CA GLU A 215 6.91 9.77 0.97
C GLU A 215 5.76 9.47 0.00
N PHE A 216 5.86 10.04 -1.20
CA PHE A 216 4.92 9.80 -2.28
C PHE A 216 5.03 8.35 -2.76
N ALA A 217 4.00 7.90 -3.46
CA ALA A 217 3.91 6.54 -3.96
C ALA A 217 3.13 6.53 -5.27
N SER A 218 2.95 5.35 -5.86
CA SER A 218 2.16 5.21 -7.07
C SER A 218 0.65 5.30 -6.75
N PHE A 219 -0.02 6.31 -7.30
CA PHE A 219 -1.47 6.51 -7.19
C PHE A 219 -2.11 6.44 -8.58
N ALA A 220 -3.23 5.74 -8.71
CA ALA A 220 -3.98 5.60 -9.95
C ALA A 220 -5.29 6.41 -9.98
N GLU A 221 -5.91 6.68 -8.83
CA GLU A 221 -7.13 7.48 -8.77
C GLU A 221 -6.84 8.98 -8.84
N GLU A 222 -7.47 9.65 -9.80
CA GLU A 222 -7.37 11.12 -9.93
C GLU A 222 -7.91 11.84 -8.69
N GLN A 223 -8.96 11.30 -8.06
CA GLN A 223 -9.48 11.88 -6.83
C GLN A 223 -8.49 11.73 -5.66
N MET A 224 -7.80 10.60 -5.55
CA MET A 224 -6.78 10.43 -4.50
C MET A 224 -5.64 11.45 -4.66
N LEU A 225 -5.20 11.71 -5.89
CA LEU A 225 -4.20 12.75 -6.17
C LEU A 225 -4.69 14.16 -5.76
N ARG A 226 -5.95 14.51 -6.06
CA ARG A 226 -6.55 15.76 -5.59
C ARG A 226 -6.59 15.83 -4.06
N ASP A 227 -6.99 14.75 -3.41
CA ASP A 227 -7.05 14.69 -1.95
C ASP A 227 -5.64 14.88 -1.35
N LEU A 228 -4.58 14.32 -1.95
CA LEU A 228 -3.19 14.55 -1.51
C LEU A 228 -2.74 16.01 -1.69
N LEU A 229 -3.06 16.62 -2.84
CA LEU A 229 -2.78 18.03 -3.12
C LEU A 229 -3.51 18.97 -2.16
N GLN A 230 -4.67 18.55 -1.65
CA GLN A 230 -5.45 19.35 -0.71
C GLN A 230 -5.04 19.14 0.75
N TYR A 231 -4.82 17.89 1.17
CA TYR A 231 -4.73 17.54 2.59
C TYR A 231 -3.31 17.26 3.09
N ILE A 232 -2.37 16.90 2.22
CA ILE A 232 -1.06 16.36 2.64
C ILE A 232 0.10 17.20 2.11
N ILE A 233 0.18 17.38 0.79
CA ILE A 233 1.30 18.04 0.11
C ILE A 233 1.55 19.47 0.64
N PRO A 234 0.52 20.35 0.80
CA PRO A 234 0.74 21.72 1.27
C PRO A 234 1.27 21.82 2.71
N TYR A 235 1.16 20.74 3.48
CA TYR A 235 1.54 20.68 4.90
C TYR A 235 2.84 19.88 5.11
N SER A 236 3.49 19.48 4.03
CA SER A 236 4.75 18.75 4.04
C SER A 236 5.93 19.72 3.81
N ASN A 237 6.99 19.64 4.63
CA ASN A 237 8.21 20.42 4.37
C ASN A 237 9.12 19.79 3.31
N SER A 238 8.94 18.49 3.05
CA SER A 238 9.71 17.71 2.10
C SER A 238 8.83 16.63 1.47
N ILE A 239 9.11 16.29 0.22
CA ILE A 239 8.41 15.22 -0.51
C ILE A 239 9.45 14.31 -1.16
N GLY A 240 9.31 13.00 -0.99
CA GLY A 240 10.09 11.97 -1.67
C GLY A 240 9.26 11.32 -2.78
N MET A 241 9.83 11.12 -3.97
CA MET A 241 9.18 10.38 -5.07
C MET A 241 10.21 9.92 -6.12
N ASN A 242 9.87 8.92 -6.91
CA ASN A 242 10.67 8.45 -8.05
C ASN A 242 10.23 9.06 -9.40
N GLU A 243 10.94 8.70 -10.48
CA GLU A 243 10.69 9.19 -11.84
C GLU A 243 9.36 8.73 -12.46
N GLN A 244 8.74 7.67 -11.92
CA GLN A 244 7.45 7.16 -12.38
C GLN A 244 6.28 7.90 -11.70
N GLU A 245 6.52 8.43 -10.51
CA GLU A 245 5.53 9.13 -9.68
C GLU A 245 5.43 10.62 -10.03
N LEU A 246 6.55 11.25 -10.38
CA LEU A 246 6.59 12.67 -10.72
C LEU A 246 5.63 13.07 -11.87
N PRO A 247 5.52 12.32 -12.99
CA PRO A 247 4.57 12.65 -14.05
C PRO A 247 3.11 12.58 -13.59
N THR A 248 2.80 11.68 -12.66
CA THR A 248 1.45 11.54 -12.08
C THR A 248 1.06 12.82 -11.35
N LEU A 249 1.96 13.37 -10.53
CA LEU A 249 1.76 14.64 -9.84
C LEU A 249 1.64 15.81 -10.83
N GLN A 250 2.54 15.93 -11.80
CA GLN A 250 2.49 17.00 -12.82
C GLN A 250 1.17 16.98 -13.61
N SER A 251 0.70 15.80 -14.01
CA SER A 251 -0.53 15.67 -14.77
C SER A 251 -1.78 16.10 -13.99
N SER A 252 -1.73 16.03 -12.66
CA SER A 252 -2.84 16.39 -11.78
C SER A 252 -3.01 17.90 -11.64
N GLU A 253 -1.92 18.68 -11.61
CA GLU A 253 -1.99 20.15 -11.60
C GLU A 253 -2.57 20.71 -12.90
N LEU A 254 -2.14 20.20 -14.06
CA LEU A 254 -2.63 20.64 -15.38
C LEU A 254 -4.13 20.37 -15.58
N ARG A 255 -4.67 19.31 -14.97
CA ARG A 255 -6.11 19.01 -15.03
C ARG A 255 -6.93 19.92 -14.12
N CYS A 256 -6.40 20.29 -12.96
CA CYS A 256 -7.05 21.24 -12.05
C CYS A 256 -7.17 22.64 -12.67
N GLU A 257 -6.16 23.13 -13.40
CA GLU A 257 -6.23 24.42 -14.11
C GLU A 257 -7.23 24.43 -15.28
N SER A 258 -7.49 23.27 -15.89
CA SER A 258 -8.45 23.15 -17.00
C SER A 258 -9.92 23.01 -16.55
N ALA A 259 -10.17 22.87 -15.25
CA ALA A 259 -11.50 22.69 -14.66
C ALA A 259 -12.01 23.91 -13.86
N SER A 260 -11.23 25.00 -13.85
CA SER A 260 -11.55 26.28 -13.20
C SER A 260 -11.97 27.36 -14.20
#